data_AF-A0A9E5FCB5-F1
#
_entry.id   AF-A0A9E5FCB5-F1
#
_cell.length_a   1.000
_cell.length_b   1.000
_cell.length_c   1.000
_cell.angle_alpha   90.00
_cell.angle_beta   90.00
_cell.angle_gamma   90.00
#
_symmetry.space_group_name_H-M   'P 1'
#
loop_
_entity.id
_entity.type
_entity.pdbx_description
1 polymer ?
#
loop_
_entity_poly.entity_id
_entity_poly.type
_entity_poly.pdbx_seq_one_letter_code
_entity_poly.pdbx_strand_id
1 'polypeptide(L)'
;MATRNSLKRLLGMLAVTAMVQGCQLLPGHKSETNKIHKNGKVPCQIVSTWKPEVLHVADPARQGLSSPGLAGRLYLFGAEVDTPMAAEGNLYIDLYDLGQGGPVPPVHLENWHLDPVTLKRLKKKDPVGEGYTLFLPWATYRPDISRIQLKIRYETGAEYPLYADTGPLTLAAAPAFMQTSNMFVPGTPGAPQLVPLAPGAAAPGATVPGLPAPRAVPSNGPSLPALPVQPSPIAPMSAKSTRLTIEPIDRNPPRAELIDRNPPRAETTGATGTAAPAPVAPAGPKVWNLR
;
A
#
# COMPACT_ATOMS: atom_id res chain seq x y z
N MET A 1 -16.68 54.24 -19.10
CA MET A 1 -17.51 53.80 -20.25
C MET A 1 -17.16 52.35 -20.52
N ALA A 2 -17.91 51.39 -19.96
CA ALA A 2 -19.09 50.75 -20.57
C ALA A 2 -18.66 49.85 -21.76
N THR A 3 -18.82 48.52 -21.75
CA THR A 3 -20.09 47.80 -21.58
C THR A 3 -19.90 46.33 -21.16
N ARG A 4 -20.65 45.94 -20.10
CA ARG A 4 -21.13 44.58 -19.80
C ARG A 4 -22.18 44.19 -20.84
N ASN A 5 -22.19 42.93 -21.33
CA ASN A 5 -23.29 42.21 -21.99
C ASN A 5 -22.77 40.76 -22.25
N SER A 6 -23.48 39.64 -22.11
CA SER A 6 -24.87 39.40 -21.77
C SER A 6 -24.97 37.98 -21.19
N LEU A 7 -25.48 37.96 -19.96
CA LEU A 7 -26.13 36.83 -19.30
C LEU A 7 -27.36 36.40 -20.13
N LYS A 8 -27.74 35.13 -19.98
CA LYS A 8 -29.07 34.51 -20.16
C LYS A 8 -29.28 33.67 -21.43
N ARG A 9 -29.72 32.42 -21.15
CA ARG A 9 -30.53 31.49 -21.97
C ARG A 9 -29.77 30.53 -22.87
N LEU A 10 -29.44 29.35 -22.32
CA LEU A 10 -30.04 28.14 -22.85
C LEU A 10 -30.24 27.11 -21.72
N LEU A 11 -31.48 27.10 -21.25
CA LEU A 11 -32.06 26.14 -20.33
C LEU A 11 -32.30 24.86 -21.13
N GLY A 12 -31.29 23.98 -21.23
CA GLY A 12 -31.44 22.65 -21.81
C GLY A 12 -31.80 21.66 -20.71
N MET A 13 -33.07 21.28 -20.64
CA MET A 13 -33.56 20.17 -19.80
C MET A 13 -32.75 18.90 -20.10
N LEU A 14 -31.84 18.53 -19.20
CA LEU A 14 -31.30 17.18 -19.14
C LEU A 14 -32.23 16.38 -18.22
N ALA A 15 -33.03 15.49 -18.82
CA ALA A 15 -33.86 14.54 -18.10
C ALA A 15 -32.96 13.63 -17.26
N VAL A 16 -32.99 13.82 -15.94
CA VAL A 16 -32.37 12.94 -14.95
C VAL A 16 -33.24 11.69 -14.84
N THR A 17 -32.93 10.68 -15.65
CA THR A 17 -33.50 9.34 -15.50
C THR A 17 -32.89 8.73 -14.23
N ALA A 18 -33.65 8.79 -13.13
CA ALA A 18 -33.29 8.13 -11.88
C ALA A 18 -33.23 6.61 -12.09
N MET A 19 -32.03 6.07 -12.27
CA MET A 19 -31.80 4.64 -12.08
C MET A 19 -31.93 4.34 -10.59
N VAL A 20 -33.14 3.97 -10.18
CA VAL A 20 -33.39 3.31 -8.90
C VAL A 20 -32.78 1.90 -9.00
N GLN A 21 -31.46 1.78 -8.83
CA GLN A 21 -30.87 0.50 -8.48
C GLN A 21 -31.26 0.21 -7.04
N GLY A 22 -32.28 -0.63 -6.88
CA GLY A 22 -32.72 -1.13 -5.59
C GLY A 22 -31.56 -1.81 -4.87
N CYS A 23 -31.15 -1.24 -3.75
CA CYS A 23 -30.40 -1.98 -2.74
C CYS A 23 -31.31 -3.11 -2.24
N GLN A 24 -31.11 -4.32 -2.75
CA GLN A 24 -31.79 -5.50 -2.21
C GLN A 24 -31.20 -5.80 -0.83
N LEU A 25 -31.96 -5.46 0.21
CA LEU A 25 -31.66 -5.85 1.58
C LEU A 25 -31.88 -7.37 1.69
N LEU A 26 -30.80 -8.15 1.65
CA LEU A 26 -30.87 -9.59 1.81
C LEU A 26 -31.42 -9.93 3.22
N PRO A 27 -32.41 -10.83 3.34
CA PRO A 27 -33.01 -11.18 4.62
C PRO A 27 -32.01 -11.88 5.55
N GLY A 28 -31.67 -11.15 6.62
CA GLY A 28 -31.19 -11.59 7.94
C GLY A 28 -30.59 -12.98 8.07
N HIS A 29 -29.35 -13.14 7.61
CA HIS A 29 -28.52 -14.26 8.04
C HIS A 29 -28.14 -14.03 9.51
N LYS A 30 -28.55 -14.95 10.41
CA LYS A 30 -28.17 -14.91 11.82
C LYS A 30 -26.76 -15.45 11.96
N SER A 31 -25.78 -14.59 11.70
CA SER A 31 -24.37 -14.92 11.90
C SER A 31 -24.08 -15.16 13.38
N GLU A 32 -23.39 -16.26 13.64
CA GLU A 32 -22.86 -16.66 14.94
C GLU A 32 -21.74 -15.66 15.31
N THR A 33 -22.17 -14.52 15.86
CA THR A 33 -21.31 -13.39 16.22
C THR A 33 -20.24 -13.82 17.22
N ASN A 34 -19.02 -13.97 16.71
CA ASN A 34 -17.83 -14.20 17.50
C ASN A 34 -17.54 -12.94 18.33
N LYS A 35 -18.10 -12.85 19.56
CA LYS A 35 -17.94 -11.79 20.58
C LYS A 35 -17.36 -10.46 20.04
N ILE A 36 -18.02 -9.88 19.05
CA ILE A 36 -17.63 -8.57 18.51
C ILE A 36 -17.90 -7.58 19.64
N HIS A 37 -16.87 -6.83 20.02
CA HIS A 37 -16.88 -5.89 21.12
C HIS A 37 -18.22 -5.15 21.20
N LYS A 38 -18.98 -5.36 22.29
CA LYS A 38 -20.37 -4.87 22.42
C LYS A 38 -20.56 -3.36 22.25
N ASN A 39 -19.46 -2.60 22.23
CA ASN A 39 -19.43 -1.14 22.03
C ASN A 39 -18.48 -0.69 20.90
N GLY A 40 -17.88 -1.60 20.14
CA GLY A 40 -16.97 -1.26 19.06
C GLY A 40 -17.76 -0.80 17.83
N LYS A 41 -17.62 0.45 17.42
CA LYS A 41 -18.10 0.89 16.10
C LYS A 41 -17.43 -0.02 15.04
N VAL A 42 -18.21 -0.55 14.10
CA VAL A 42 -17.68 -1.37 13.00
C VAL A 42 -17.52 -0.45 11.79
N PRO A 43 -16.36 -0.43 11.13
CA PRO A 43 -16.22 0.35 9.90
C PRO A 43 -17.16 -0.23 8.83
N CYS A 44 -17.78 0.64 8.05
CA CYS A 44 -18.63 0.28 6.92
C CYS A 44 -18.09 0.82 5.59
N GLN A 45 -17.06 1.67 5.64
CA GLN A 45 -16.45 2.27 4.45
C GLN A 45 -14.93 2.38 4.61
N ILE A 46 -14.21 2.09 3.53
CA ILE A 46 -12.78 2.30 3.41
C ILE A 46 -12.55 3.42 2.38
N VAL A 47 -11.71 4.38 2.72
CA VAL A 47 -11.20 5.36 1.76
C VAL A 47 -9.68 5.28 1.77
N SER A 48 -9.08 5.20 0.58
CA SER A 48 -7.63 5.20 0.45
C SER A 48 -7.17 6.25 -0.55
N THR A 49 -5.98 6.79 -0.31
CA THR A 49 -5.32 7.75 -1.19
C THR A 49 -3.87 7.33 -1.35
N TRP A 50 -3.38 7.33 -2.58
CA TRP A 50 -2.04 6.85 -2.92
C TRP A 50 -1.29 7.93 -3.67
N LYS A 51 0.01 8.03 -3.41
CA LYS A 51 0.87 8.89 -4.22
C LYS A 51 1.10 8.20 -5.58
N PRO A 52 0.93 8.91 -6.72
CA PRO A 52 1.19 8.37 -8.05
C PRO A 52 2.69 8.30 -8.37
N GLU A 53 3.51 7.92 -7.39
CA GLU A 53 4.97 7.96 -7.46
C GLU A 53 5.55 6.74 -6.72
N VAL A 54 6.60 6.16 -7.28
CA VAL A 54 7.37 5.11 -6.62
C VAL A 54 8.44 5.76 -5.76
N LEU A 55 8.31 5.61 -4.45
CA LEU A 55 9.27 6.14 -3.49
C LEU A 55 10.38 5.13 -3.26
N HIS A 56 11.61 5.63 -3.20
CA HIS A 56 12.79 4.86 -2.89
C HIS A 56 13.22 5.18 -1.47
N VAL A 57 13.15 4.19 -0.57
CA VAL A 57 13.45 4.36 0.85
C VAL A 57 14.55 3.39 1.26
N ALA A 58 15.50 3.85 2.08
CA ALA A 58 16.54 3.00 2.63
C ALA A 58 15.92 1.92 3.55
N ASP A 59 16.08 0.65 3.18
CA ASP A 59 15.53 -0.47 3.92
C ASP A 59 16.48 -0.89 5.07
N PRO A 60 16.11 -0.71 6.34
CA PRO A 60 16.96 -1.08 7.47
C PRO A 60 17.22 -2.59 7.55
N ALA A 61 16.30 -3.43 7.05
CA ALA A 61 16.49 -4.88 7.02
C ALA A 61 17.54 -5.30 5.98
N ARG A 62 17.79 -4.45 4.97
CA ARG A 62 18.76 -4.68 3.89
C ARG A 62 19.95 -3.72 3.96
N GLN A 63 20.40 -3.40 5.17
CA GLN A 63 21.59 -2.57 5.41
C GLN A 63 21.51 -1.17 4.76
N GLY A 64 20.31 -0.62 4.66
CA GLY A 64 20.06 0.70 4.07
C GLY A 64 20.03 0.71 2.54
N LEU A 65 20.02 -0.45 1.88
CA LEU A 65 19.80 -0.50 0.43
C LEU A 65 18.44 0.13 0.09
N SER A 66 18.46 0.99 -0.92
CA SER A 66 17.26 1.67 -1.39
C SER A 66 16.28 0.66 -1.99
N SER A 67 15.06 0.60 -1.45
CA SER A 67 13.99 -0.28 -1.91
C SER A 67 12.82 0.56 -2.46
N PRO A 68 12.29 0.23 -3.65
CA PRO A 68 11.11 0.89 -4.20
C PRO A 68 9.85 0.50 -3.42
N GLY A 69 8.90 1.41 -3.32
CA GLY A 69 7.61 1.15 -2.71
C GLY A 69 6.55 2.20 -2.98
N LEU A 70 5.31 1.84 -2.69
CA LEU A 70 4.15 2.71 -2.82
C LEU A 70 3.79 3.28 -1.45
N ALA A 71 3.49 4.59 -1.41
CA ALA A 71 3.07 5.26 -0.20
C ALA A 71 1.61 5.72 -0.30
N GLY A 72 0.85 5.46 0.76
CA GLY A 72 -0.57 5.78 0.81
C GLY A 72 -1.08 6.09 2.22
N ARG A 73 -2.30 6.59 2.25
CA ARG A 73 -3.11 6.80 3.44
C ARG A 73 -4.41 6.03 3.31
N LEU A 74 -4.80 5.38 4.39
CA LEU A 74 -6.06 4.65 4.49
C LEU A 74 -6.86 5.16 5.69
N TYR A 75 -8.14 5.42 5.47
CA TYR A 75 -9.10 5.84 6.48
C TYR A 75 -10.26 4.85 6.51
N LEU A 76 -10.71 4.51 7.71
CA LEU A 76 -11.85 3.65 7.94
C LEU A 76 -12.96 4.49 8.56
N PHE A 77 -14.17 4.40 8.02
CA PHE A 77 -15.31 5.16 8.49
C PHE A 77 -16.41 4.22 8.96
N GLY A 78 -17.03 4.56 10.09
CA GLY A 78 -18.27 3.93 10.55
C GLY A 78 -19.50 4.53 9.86
N ALA A 79 -20.69 4.13 10.30
CA ALA A 79 -21.96 4.56 9.70
C ALA A 79 -22.18 6.07 9.65
N GLU A 80 -21.59 6.82 10.58
CA GLU A 80 -21.72 8.28 10.67
C GLU A 80 -20.84 9.03 9.67
N VAL A 81 -19.84 8.39 9.03
CA VAL A 81 -18.89 8.94 8.02
C VAL A 81 -18.11 10.21 8.42
N ASP A 82 -18.45 10.88 9.51
CA ASP A 82 -17.92 12.19 9.88
C ASP A 82 -16.48 12.14 10.40
N THR A 83 -16.12 11.07 11.12
CA THR A 83 -14.80 10.93 11.76
C THR A 83 -14.19 9.59 11.40
N PRO A 84 -12.99 9.58 10.80
CA PRO A 84 -12.31 8.32 10.56
C PRO A 84 -11.92 7.69 11.89
N MET A 85 -12.04 6.38 11.96
CA MET A 85 -11.91 5.63 13.20
C MET A 85 -10.81 4.58 13.11
N ALA A 86 -10.17 4.32 14.25
CA ALA A 86 -9.32 3.16 14.40
C ALA A 86 -10.18 1.90 14.46
N ALA A 87 -9.85 0.90 13.65
CA ALA A 87 -10.47 -0.41 13.72
C ALA A 87 -9.43 -1.50 13.93
N GLU A 88 -9.91 -2.62 14.48
CA GLU A 88 -9.14 -3.83 14.73
C GLU A 88 -9.56 -4.85 13.67
N GLY A 89 -8.63 -5.27 12.83
CA GLY A 89 -8.90 -6.14 11.70
C GLY A 89 -7.65 -6.39 10.86
N ASN A 90 -7.79 -7.26 9.87
CA ASN A 90 -6.74 -7.57 8.90
C ASN A 90 -6.95 -6.76 7.63
N LEU A 91 -5.89 -6.22 7.07
CA LEU A 91 -5.91 -5.50 5.80
C LEU A 91 -5.13 -6.31 4.75
N TYR A 92 -5.78 -6.54 3.62
CA TYR A 92 -5.19 -7.17 2.44
C TYR A 92 -5.17 -6.16 1.31
N ILE A 93 -4.06 -6.09 0.60
CA ILE A 93 -3.87 -5.19 -0.54
C ILE A 93 -3.27 -6.01 -1.66
N ASP A 94 -3.97 -6.08 -2.78
CA ASP A 94 -3.52 -6.73 -4.01
C ASP A 94 -3.15 -5.65 -5.04
N LEU A 95 -1.94 -5.73 -5.59
CA LEU A 95 -1.45 -4.87 -6.65
C LEU A 95 -1.59 -5.56 -8.01
N TYR A 96 -2.16 -4.85 -8.97
CA TYR A 96 -2.28 -5.29 -10.35
C TYR A 96 -1.59 -4.33 -11.32
N ASP A 97 -0.95 -4.87 -12.35
CA ASP A 97 -0.50 -4.14 -13.54
C ASP A 97 -1.65 -4.05 -14.55
N LEU A 98 -1.92 -2.85 -15.04
CA LEU A 98 -2.94 -2.59 -16.07
C LEU A 98 -2.33 -2.54 -17.49
N GLY A 99 -1.01 -2.63 -17.61
CA GLY A 99 -0.28 -2.50 -18.87
C GLY A 99 -0.43 -1.12 -19.50
N GLN A 100 -0.09 -1.03 -20.79
CA GLN A 100 -0.08 0.23 -21.55
C GLN A 100 -1.48 0.68 -22.04
N GLY A 101 -2.56 0.17 -21.45
CA GLY A 101 -3.93 0.60 -21.78
C GLY A 101 -4.63 -0.15 -22.92
N GLY A 102 -4.15 -1.35 -23.28
CA GLY A 102 -4.90 -2.27 -24.13
C GLY A 102 -5.98 -3.05 -23.37
N PRO A 103 -6.79 -3.88 -24.06
CA PRO A 103 -7.77 -4.79 -23.44
C PRO A 103 -7.10 -6.01 -22.77
N VAL A 104 -5.93 -5.81 -22.17
CA VAL A 104 -5.16 -6.85 -21.50
C VAL A 104 -5.75 -7.02 -20.09
N PRO A 105 -6.06 -8.26 -19.66
CA PRO A 105 -6.53 -8.49 -18.31
C PRO A 105 -5.48 -8.03 -17.28
N PRO A 106 -5.89 -7.38 -16.18
CA PRO A 106 -4.95 -6.95 -15.14
C PRO A 106 -4.10 -8.12 -14.61
N VAL A 107 -2.78 -7.93 -14.58
CA VAL A 107 -1.84 -8.96 -14.11
C VAL A 107 -1.57 -8.73 -12.63
N HIS A 108 -1.85 -9.72 -11.79
CA HIS A 108 -1.55 -9.64 -10.37
C HIS A 108 -0.03 -9.65 -10.15
N LEU A 109 0.47 -8.66 -9.41
CA LEU A 109 1.90 -8.51 -9.11
C LEU A 109 2.23 -8.96 -7.68
N GLU A 110 1.62 -8.33 -6.68
CA GLU A 110 1.96 -8.53 -5.26
C GLU A 110 0.74 -8.47 -4.36
N ASN A 111 0.83 -9.16 -3.22
CA ASN A 111 -0.15 -9.15 -2.15
C ASN A 111 0.56 -8.77 -0.84
N TRP A 112 -0.02 -7.83 -0.09
CA TRP A 112 0.38 -7.54 1.28
C TRP A 112 -0.75 -7.88 2.24
N HIS A 113 -0.38 -8.53 3.34
CA HIS A 113 -1.25 -8.81 4.46
C HIS A 113 -0.73 -8.10 5.70
N LEU A 114 -1.52 -7.17 6.24
CA LEU A 114 -1.21 -6.43 7.45
C LEU A 114 -2.16 -6.86 8.56
N ASP A 115 -1.58 -7.42 9.62
CA ASP A 115 -2.29 -7.86 10.81
C ASP A 115 -2.70 -6.66 11.70
N PRO A 116 -3.62 -6.86 12.66
CA PRO A 116 -4.11 -5.78 13.52
C PRO A 116 -3.00 -5.12 14.34
N VAL A 117 -1.97 -5.88 14.74
CA VAL A 117 -0.85 -5.35 15.53
C VAL A 117 -0.01 -4.41 14.67
N THR A 118 0.29 -4.80 13.43
CA THR A 118 0.98 -3.95 12.46
C THR A 118 0.17 -2.70 12.12
N LEU A 119 -1.13 -2.83 11.82
CA LEU A 119 -1.99 -1.66 11.55
C LEU A 119 -2.03 -0.68 12.72
N LYS A 120 -2.08 -1.17 13.96
CA LYS A 120 -2.02 -0.30 15.15
C LYS A 120 -0.75 0.53 15.22
N ARG A 121 0.39 0.00 14.74
CA ARG A 121 1.68 0.71 14.66
C ARG A 121 1.73 1.72 13.51
N LEU A 122 0.97 1.47 12.44
CA LEU A 122 0.86 2.37 11.27
C LEU A 122 -0.17 3.50 11.47
N LYS A 123 -0.94 3.46 12.56
CA LYS A 123 -1.92 4.51 12.89
C LYS A 123 -1.21 5.83 13.18
N LYS A 124 -1.65 6.88 12.48
CA LYS A 124 -1.14 8.24 12.64
C LYS A 124 -2.30 9.23 12.57
N LYS A 125 -2.28 10.22 13.47
CA LYS A 125 -3.22 11.34 13.44
C LYS A 125 -2.72 12.39 12.45
N ASP A 126 -3.59 12.87 11.58
CA ASP A 126 -3.37 13.95 10.63
C ASP A 126 -4.56 14.94 10.64
N PRO A 127 -4.54 16.03 9.84
CA PRO A 127 -5.63 17.00 9.82
C PRO A 127 -7.00 16.43 9.40
N VAL A 128 -7.05 15.28 8.71
CA VAL A 128 -8.31 14.63 8.30
C VAL A 128 -8.84 13.75 9.44
N GLY A 129 -7.95 13.16 10.24
CA GLY A 129 -8.32 12.47 11.48
C GLY A 129 -7.34 11.36 11.85
N GLU A 130 -7.84 10.25 12.40
CA GLU A 130 -7.04 9.04 12.58
C GLU A 130 -7.02 8.23 11.28
N GLY A 131 -5.84 7.99 10.72
CA GLY A 131 -5.66 7.14 9.55
C GLY A 131 -4.44 6.26 9.66
N TYR A 132 -4.25 5.37 8.69
CA TYR A 132 -3.09 4.49 8.61
C TYR A 132 -2.15 5.00 7.53
N THR A 133 -0.87 5.21 7.90
CA THR A 133 0.18 5.57 6.94
C THR A 133 0.83 4.30 6.44
N LEU A 134 0.63 3.97 5.16
CA LEU A 134 1.10 2.74 4.57
C LEU A 134 2.31 3.02 3.67
N PHE A 135 3.35 2.20 3.83
CA PHE A 135 4.43 2.05 2.86
C PHE A 135 4.46 0.58 2.46
N LEU A 136 4.28 0.31 1.17
CA LEU A 136 4.21 -1.03 0.59
C LEU A 136 5.49 -1.25 -0.23
N PRO A 137 6.48 -2.01 0.29
CA PRO A 137 7.64 -2.39 -0.48
C PRO A 137 7.22 -3.16 -1.72
N TRP A 138 7.73 -2.77 -2.89
CA TRP A 138 7.35 -3.36 -4.18
C TRP A 138 8.55 -4.07 -4.80
N ALA A 139 8.72 -5.35 -4.45
CA ALA A 139 9.91 -6.13 -4.82
C ALA A 139 10.00 -6.45 -6.33
N THR A 140 8.84 -6.56 -6.99
CA THR A 140 8.66 -6.82 -8.41
C THR A 140 8.58 -5.54 -9.25
N TYR A 141 8.91 -4.39 -8.66
CA TYR A 141 8.87 -3.12 -9.38
C TYR A 141 9.78 -3.17 -10.60
N ARG A 142 9.21 -2.79 -11.74
CA ARG A 142 9.95 -2.56 -12.98
C ARG A 142 9.56 -1.20 -13.55
N PRO A 143 10.51 -0.45 -14.12
CA PRO A 143 10.24 0.90 -14.63
C PRO A 143 9.36 0.93 -15.88
N ASP A 144 9.13 -0.21 -16.55
CA ASP A 144 8.17 -0.34 -17.66
C ASP A 144 6.70 -0.29 -17.19
N ILE A 145 6.44 -0.50 -15.90
CA ILE A 145 5.10 -0.49 -15.32
C ILE A 145 4.69 0.95 -15.03
N SER A 146 3.82 1.50 -15.89
CA SER A 146 3.32 2.88 -15.78
C SER A 146 1.93 2.99 -15.17
N ARG A 147 1.13 1.92 -15.19
CA ARG A 147 -0.27 1.94 -14.75
C ARG A 147 -0.56 0.76 -13.84
N ILE A 148 -1.03 1.05 -12.65
CA ILE A 148 -1.34 0.04 -11.65
C ILE A 148 -2.75 0.22 -11.10
N GLN A 149 -3.25 -0.80 -10.41
CA GLN A 149 -4.49 -0.75 -9.64
C GLN A 149 -4.29 -1.47 -8.32
N LEU A 150 -4.77 -0.89 -7.22
CA LEU A 150 -4.77 -1.54 -5.92
C LEU A 150 -6.19 -1.95 -5.55
N LYS A 151 -6.38 -3.22 -5.21
CA LYS A 151 -7.61 -3.74 -4.61
C LYS A 151 -7.37 -3.95 -3.14
N ILE A 152 -8.23 -3.37 -2.32
CA ILE A 152 -8.10 -3.34 -0.88
C ILE A 152 -9.27 -4.13 -0.29
N ARG A 153 -8.95 -5.04 0.62
CA ARG A 153 -9.92 -5.82 1.39
C ARG A 153 -9.61 -5.68 2.87
N TYR A 154 -10.60 -5.32 3.67
CA TYR A 154 -10.47 -5.22 5.12
C TYR A 154 -11.42 -6.19 5.82
N GLU A 155 -10.88 -6.97 6.75
CA GLU A 155 -11.58 -8.01 7.49
C GLU A 155 -11.58 -7.68 8.99
N THR A 156 -12.74 -7.34 9.54
CA THR A 156 -12.92 -7.02 10.98
C THR A 156 -13.20 -8.24 11.86
N GLY A 157 -13.19 -9.44 11.27
CA GLY A 157 -13.77 -10.64 11.89
C GLY A 157 -15.32 -10.65 11.88
N ALA A 158 -15.95 -9.60 11.33
CA ALA A 158 -17.36 -9.64 10.97
C ALA A 158 -17.57 -10.45 9.68
N GLU A 159 -18.81 -10.86 9.43
CA GLU A 159 -19.20 -11.72 8.30
C GLU A 159 -18.92 -11.10 6.92
N TYR A 160 -18.88 -9.76 6.84
CA TYR A 160 -18.77 -9.04 5.57
C TYR A 160 -17.46 -8.25 5.48
N PRO A 161 -16.49 -8.69 4.64
CA PRO A 161 -15.31 -7.90 4.36
C PRO A 161 -15.67 -6.62 3.61
N LEU A 162 -14.96 -5.54 3.94
CA LEU A 162 -15.08 -4.28 3.22
C LEU A 162 -14.10 -4.26 2.07
N TYR A 163 -14.54 -3.78 0.91
CA TYR A 163 -13.71 -3.66 -0.28
C TYR A 163 -13.59 -2.21 -0.70
N ALA A 164 -12.41 -1.83 -1.19
CA ALA A 164 -12.18 -0.57 -1.87
C ALA A 164 -11.23 -0.79 -3.05
N ASP A 165 -11.38 0.05 -4.07
CA ASP A 165 -10.55 0.05 -5.27
C ASP A 165 -10.05 1.47 -5.49
N THR A 166 -8.76 1.63 -5.80
CA THR A 166 -8.15 2.93 -6.06
C THR A 166 -8.46 3.47 -7.45
N GLY A 167 -9.05 2.65 -8.33
CA GLY A 167 -9.06 2.87 -9.75
C GLY A 167 -7.64 2.80 -10.35
N PRO A 168 -7.51 3.02 -11.68
CA PRO A 168 -6.22 3.08 -12.36
C PRO A 168 -5.35 4.23 -11.85
N LEU A 169 -4.22 3.91 -11.25
CA LEU A 169 -3.19 4.87 -10.87
C LEU A 169 -2.11 4.90 -11.95
N THR A 170 -1.85 6.08 -12.52
CA THR A 170 -0.73 6.27 -13.45
C THR A 170 0.47 6.74 -12.65
N LEU A 171 1.53 5.95 -12.64
CA LEU A 171 2.78 6.28 -11.98
C LEU A 171 3.50 7.33 -12.82
N ALA A 172 3.89 8.43 -12.18
CA ALA A 172 4.83 9.36 -12.79
C ALA A 172 6.11 8.57 -13.10
N ALA A 173 6.53 8.59 -14.37
CA ALA A 173 7.84 8.09 -14.73
C ALA A 173 8.85 8.79 -13.82
N ALA A 174 9.58 8.03 -13.02
CA ALA A 174 10.59 8.62 -12.16
C ALA A 174 11.47 9.51 -13.05
N PRO A 175 11.70 10.79 -12.70
CA PRO A 175 12.68 11.57 -13.42
C PRO A 175 13.97 10.77 -13.35
N ALA A 176 14.59 10.48 -14.50
CA ALA A 176 15.78 9.62 -14.58
C ALA A 176 16.77 10.06 -13.50
N PHE A 177 16.79 9.32 -12.39
CA PHE A 177 17.51 9.75 -11.21
C PHE A 177 18.96 9.47 -11.52
N MET A 178 19.67 10.49 -12.02
CA MET A 178 21.12 10.48 -12.09
C MET A 178 21.61 10.45 -10.64
N GLN A 179 21.75 9.24 -10.11
CA GLN A 179 22.33 8.98 -8.81
C GLN A 179 23.79 9.44 -8.85
N THR A 180 24.00 10.73 -8.61
CA THR A 180 25.32 11.29 -8.34
C THR A 180 25.69 10.76 -6.96
N SER A 181 26.31 9.59 -6.93
CA SER A 181 26.87 9.00 -5.73
C SER A 181 28.01 9.91 -5.28
N ASN A 182 27.68 10.91 -4.46
CA ASN A 182 28.68 11.59 -3.64
C ASN A 182 29.13 10.59 -2.59
N MET A 183 30.05 9.69 -2.95
CA MET A 183 30.85 8.96 -1.98
C MET A 183 31.60 10.02 -1.17
N PHE A 184 31.10 10.28 0.04
CA PHE A 184 31.86 10.97 1.07
C PHE A 184 33.03 10.06 1.42
N VAL A 185 34.22 10.37 0.89
CA VAL A 185 35.47 9.73 1.27
C VAL A 185 35.84 10.25 2.65
N PRO A 186 35.73 9.46 3.73
CA PRO A 186 36.19 9.87 5.04
C PRO A 186 37.70 9.65 5.09
N GLY A 187 38.45 10.75 5.18
CA GLY A 187 39.86 10.67 5.59
C GLY A 187 40.83 11.25 4.57
N THR A 188 40.89 12.57 4.49
CA THR A 188 42.19 13.23 4.32
C THR A 188 42.26 14.37 5.33
N PRO A 189 42.97 14.20 6.45
CA PRO A 189 43.32 15.31 7.32
C PRO A 189 44.37 16.13 6.58
N GLY A 190 43.94 17.15 5.84
CA GLY A 190 44.80 17.89 4.94
C GLY A 190 44.35 19.33 4.75
N ALA A 191 44.97 20.20 5.55
CA ALA A 191 45.12 21.65 5.39
C ALA A 191 43.91 22.58 5.69
N PRO A 192 44.14 23.67 6.45
CA PRO A 192 43.17 24.74 6.61
C PRO A 192 42.95 25.44 5.26
N GLN A 193 41.75 25.33 4.70
CA GLN A 193 41.32 26.12 3.56
C GLN A 193 41.03 27.56 4.04
N LEU A 194 41.89 28.49 3.62
CA LEU A 194 41.70 29.92 3.75
C LEU A 194 40.43 30.33 2.97
N VAL A 195 39.43 30.81 3.70
CA VAL A 195 38.22 31.43 3.16
C VAL A 195 38.60 32.70 2.41
N PRO A 196 38.27 32.86 1.11
CA PRO A 196 38.36 34.14 0.43
C PRO A 196 37.20 35.02 0.88
N LEU A 197 37.53 36.07 1.63
CA LEU A 197 36.64 37.16 1.97
C LEU A 197 36.39 38.00 0.70
N ALA A 198 35.21 37.90 0.10
CA ALA A 198 34.78 38.78 -0.98
C ALA A 198 33.69 39.75 -0.49
N PRO A 199 33.90 41.08 -0.63
CA PRO A 199 32.91 42.09 -0.29
C PRO A 199 32.07 42.50 -1.51
N GLY A 200 30.76 42.63 -1.30
CA GLY A 200 30.02 43.80 -1.77
C GLY A 200 29.16 43.68 -3.03
N ALA A 201 28.14 44.55 -2.99
CA ALA A 201 27.41 45.19 -4.08
C ALA A 201 26.08 44.56 -4.56
N ALA A 202 25.03 45.31 -4.23
CA ALA A 202 23.69 45.27 -4.77
C ALA A 202 23.63 45.71 -6.25
N ALA A 203 22.59 45.27 -6.98
CA ALA A 203 21.74 46.13 -7.82
C ALA A 203 20.59 45.34 -8.50
N PRO A 204 19.49 46.01 -8.89
CA PRO A 204 18.27 45.41 -9.44
C PRO A 204 18.14 45.53 -10.98
N GLY A 205 17.29 44.69 -11.58
CA GLY A 205 16.56 44.98 -12.81
C GLY A 205 17.13 44.40 -14.12
N ALA A 206 16.38 43.47 -14.73
CA ALA A 206 16.37 43.29 -16.19
C ALA A 206 15.09 42.56 -16.62
N THR A 207 14.22 43.28 -17.33
CA THR A 207 13.08 42.78 -18.09
C THR A 207 13.60 42.14 -19.38
N VAL A 208 13.20 40.90 -19.69
CA VAL A 208 13.45 40.28 -21.01
C VAL A 208 12.12 39.99 -21.70
N PRO A 209 11.77 40.71 -22.78
CA PRO A 209 10.67 40.37 -23.66
C PRO A 209 11.16 39.58 -24.89
N GLY A 210 10.44 38.51 -25.24
CA GLY A 210 10.41 37.98 -26.61
C GLY A 210 11.11 36.64 -26.82
N LEU A 211 10.32 35.56 -26.87
CA LEU A 211 10.69 34.30 -27.50
C LEU A 211 9.70 33.99 -28.63
N PRO A 212 10.17 33.85 -29.89
CA PRO A 212 9.34 33.50 -31.03
C PRO A 212 8.97 32.01 -31.06
N ALA A 213 7.84 31.71 -31.71
CA ALA A 213 7.24 30.40 -31.84
C ALA A 213 8.15 29.34 -32.53
N PRO A 214 8.11 28.07 -32.10
CA PRO A 214 8.86 27.00 -32.74
C PRO A 214 8.26 26.61 -34.09
N ARG A 215 9.11 26.62 -35.11
CA ARG A 215 8.85 26.22 -36.50
C ARG A 215 8.87 24.69 -36.60
N ALA A 216 7.82 24.10 -37.17
CA ALA A 216 7.73 22.65 -37.39
C ALA A 216 8.79 22.17 -38.40
N VAL A 217 9.50 21.09 -38.05
CA VAL A 217 10.45 20.39 -38.95
C VAL A 217 9.81 19.06 -39.36
N PRO A 218 9.63 18.77 -40.66
CA PRO A 218 9.21 17.45 -41.11
C PRO A 218 10.38 16.48 -41.03
N SER A 219 10.24 15.44 -40.20
CA SER A 219 11.21 14.35 -40.06
C SER A 219 10.89 13.23 -41.05
N ASN A 220 11.56 13.25 -42.21
CA ASN A 220 11.67 12.11 -43.11
C ASN A 220 13.08 11.51 -42.94
N GLY A 221 13.19 10.49 -42.09
CA GLY A 221 14.41 9.71 -41.90
C GLY A 221 14.28 8.31 -42.51
N PRO A 222 15.30 7.80 -43.23
CA PRO A 222 15.29 6.48 -43.84
C PRO A 222 15.45 5.35 -42.81
N SER A 223 14.78 4.22 -43.08
CA SER A 223 14.82 2.98 -42.31
C SER A 223 16.23 2.36 -42.26
N LEU A 224 16.73 2.11 -41.05
CA LEU A 224 17.96 1.35 -40.82
C LEU A 224 17.75 -0.16 -41.01
N PRO A 225 18.74 -0.89 -41.56
CA PRO A 225 18.67 -2.33 -41.75
C PRO A 225 18.84 -3.11 -40.43
N ALA A 226 18.13 -4.23 -40.34
CA ALA A 226 18.11 -5.13 -39.19
C ALA A 226 19.49 -5.76 -38.93
N LEU A 227 19.92 -5.76 -37.66
CA LEU A 227 21.12 -6.46 -37.22
C LEU A 227 20.84 -7.97 -37.04
N PRO A 228 21.82 -8.85 -37.35
CA PRO A 228 21.68 -10.30 -37.21
C PRO A 228 21.70 -10.74 -35.73
N VAL A 229 20.78 -11.64 -35.41
CA VAL A 229 20.64 -12.29 -34.11
C VAL A 229 21.83 -13.21 -33.83
N GLN A 230 22.55 -12.94 -32.73
CA GLN A 230 23.67 -13.76 -32.27
C GLN A 230 23.16 -14.79 -31.24
N PRO A 231 23.31 -16.11 -31.47
CA PRO A 231 22.88 -17.13 -30.50
C PRO A 231 23.83 -17.20 -29.31
N SER A 232 23.27 -17.18 -28.10
CA SER A 232 24.02 -17.33 -26.85
C SER A 232 24.34 -18.81 -26.56
N PRO A 233 25.54 -19.13 -26.06
CA PRO A 233 25.92 -20.49 -25.69
C PRO A 233 25.27 -20.92 -24.35
N ILE A 234 24.68 -22.11 -24.36
CA ILE A 234 24.16 -22.81 -23.18
C ILE A 234 25.34 -23.36 -22.38
N ALA A 235 25.53 -22.86 -21.15
CA ALA A 235 26.46 -23.46 -20.19
C ALA A 235 25.69 -24.35 -19.20
N PRO A 236 26.13 -25.60 -18.94
CA PRO A 236 25.53 -26.46 -17.92
C PRO A 236 26.09 -26.11 -16.54
N MET A 237 25.28 -25.49 -15.68
CA MET A 237 25.62 -25.32 -14.25
C MET A 237 25.20 -26.56 -13.47
N SER A 238 26.20 -27.32 -13.02
CA SER A 238 26.07 -28.43 -12.08
C SER A 238 25.89 -27.89 -10.66
N ALA A 239 24.70 -28.07 -10.09
CA ALA A 239 24.42 -27.72 -8.70
C ALA A 239 24.80 -28.88 -7.77
N LYS A 240 25.93 -28.75 -7.06
CA LYS A 240 26.20 -29.56 -5.85
C LYS A 240 25.39 -29.00 -4.69
N SER A 241 24.41 -29.77 -4.25
CA SER A 241 23.58 -29.51 -3.07
C SER A 241 24.38 -29.84 -1.81
N THR A 242 24.88 -28.80 -1.13
CA THR A 242 25.44 -28.92 0.22
C THR A 242 24.33 -28.81 1.24
N ARG A 243 23.97 -29.94 1.84
CA ARG A 243 22.98 -30.06 2.91
C ARG A 243 23.59 -29.54 4.22
N LEU A 244 23.16 -28.37 4.68
CA LEU A 244 23.47 -27.85 6.01
C LEU A 244 22.57 -28.56 7.03
N THR A 245 23.19 -29.36 7.90
CA THR A 245 22.59 -29.92 9.11
C THR A 245 22.46 -28.81 10.14
N ILE A 246 21.23 -28.42 10.48
CA ILE A 246 20.93 -27.47 11.55
C ILE A 246 20.62 -28.30 12.81
N GLU A 247 21.42 -28.12 13.85
CA GLU A 247 21.13 -28.70 15.17
C GLU A 247 19.99 -27.94 15.87
N PRO A 248 19.10 -28.65 16.60
CA PRO A 248 17.99 -28.04 17.31
C PRO A 248 18.49 -27.32 18.59
N ILE A 249 18.22 -26.01 18.65
CA ILE A 249 18.47 -25.18 19.83
C ILE A 249 17.37 -25.47 20.87
N ASP A 250 17.75 -26.15 21.94
CA ASP A 250 16.93 -26.36 23.14
C ASP A 250 16.79 -25.02 23.89
N ARG A 251 15.56 -24.48 23.95
CA ARG A 251 15.21 -23.29 24.73
C ARG A 251 14.15 -23.65 25.76
N ASN A 252 14.63 -24.09 26.92
CA ASN A 252 13.84 -24.17 28.15
C ASN A 252 13.89 -22.82 28.87
N PRO A 253 12.79 -22.05 28.99
CA PRO A 253 12.78 -20.82 29.78
C PRO A 253 12.67 -21.11 31.28
N PRO A 254 13.30 -20.28 32.14
CA PRO A 254 13.17 -20.43 33.59
C PRO A 254 11.74 -20.13 34.06
N ARG A 255 11.20 -21.10 34.78
CA ARG A 255 9.92 -21.11 35.51
C ARG A 255 9.87 -19.93 36.50
N ALA A 256 9.07 -18.91 36.18
CA ALA A 256 8.74 -17.85 37.12
C ALA A 256 7.78 -18.39 38.18
N GLU A 257 8.13 -18.19 39.45
CA GLU A 257 7.35 -18.57 40.61
C GLU A 257 5.99 -17.85 40.67
N LEU A 258 4.97 -18.67 40.90
CA LEU A 258 3.58 -18.33 41.12
C LEU A 258 3.42 -17.82 42.56
N ILE A 259 3.31 -16.50 42.76
CA ILE A 259 2.86 -15.95 44.05
C ILE A 259 1.33 -16.03 44.09
N ASP A 260 0.88 -17.02 44.84
CA ASP A 260 -0.49 -17.30 45.23
C ASP A 260 -1.00 -16.20 46.19
N ARG A 261 -2.02 -15.44 45.78
CA ARG A 261 -2.83 -14.59 46.67
C ARG A 261 -4.30 -14.83 46.35
N ASN A 262 -4.80 -15.89 46.98
CA ASN A 262 -6.19 -16.29 47.05
C ASN A 262 -6.95 -15.42 48.09
N PRO A 263 -8.02 -14.68 47.74
CA PRO A 263 -8.99 -14.19 48.71
C PRO A 263 -10.15 -15.19 48.91
N PRO A 264 -10.76 -15.23 50.10
CA PRO A 264 -11.68 -16.29 50.51
C PRO A 264 -12.99 -16.30 49.71
N ARG A 265 -13.35 -17.53 49.34
CA ARG A 265 -14.53 -17.97 48.61
C ARG A 265 -15.75 -17.92 49.52
N ALA A 266 -16.76 -17.11 49.18
CA ALA A 266 -18.10 -17.26 49.73
C ALA A 266 -18.77 -18.47 49.05
N GLU A 267 -19.21 -19.41 49.87
CA GLU A 267 -19.97 -20.58 49.50
C GLU A 267 -21.34 -20.17 48.93
N THR A 268 -21.70 -20.70 47.77
CA THR A 268 -23.11 -20.89 47.42
C THR A 268 -23.23 -22.21 46.68
N THR A 269 -23.78 -23.16 47.40
CA THR A 269 -24.17 -24.51 47.00
C THR A 269 -25.26 -24.43 45.94
N GLY A 270 -25.10 -25.16 44.84
CA GLY A 270 -26.09 -25.20 43.77
C GLY A 270 -25.71 -26.18 42.67
N ALA A 271 -25.90 -27.47 42.93
CA ALA A 271 -25.74 -28.56 41.99
C ALA A 271 -26.72 -28.43 40.81
N THR A 272 -26.26 -28.73 39.58
CA THR A 272 -26.98 -29.55 38.58
C THR A 272 -25.98 -29.90 37.48
N GLY A 273 -25.75 -31.20 37.29
CA GLY A 273 -24.83 -31.73 36.29
C GLY A 273 -25.34 -31.54 34.86
N THR A 274 -24.42 -31.38 33.93
CA THR A 274 -24.66 -31.62 32.51
C THR A 274 -23.39 -32.22 31.92
N ALA A 275 -23.57 -33.36 31.28
CA ALA A 275 -22.54 -34.25 30.79
C ALA A 275 -21.64 -33.60 29.72
N ALA A 276 -20.35 -33.90 29.79
CA ALA A 276 -19.35 -33.50 28.82
C ALA A 276 -19.53 -34.26 27.48
N PRO A 277 -19.56 -33.58 26.33
CA PRO A 277 -19.45 -34.24 25.04
C PRO A 277 -18.01 -34.65 24.75
N ALA A 278 -17.86 -35.84 24.16
CA ALA A 278 -16.62 -36.48 23.77
C ALA A 278 -15.77 -35.68 22.75
N PRO A 279 -14.44 -35.86 22.72
CA PRO A 279 -13.57 -35.17 21.77
C PRO A 279 -13.80 -35.68 20.33
N VAL A 280 -14.20 -34.77 19.44
CA VAL A 280 -14.29 -35.00 17.99
C VAL A 280 -12.88 -34.90 17.40
N ALA A 281 -12.47 -35.93 16.67
CA ALA A 281 -11.19 -36.05 16.00
C ALA A 281 -10.99 -34.98 14.90
N PRO A 282 -9.74 -34.51 14.65
CA PRO A 282 -9.47 -33.52 13.63
C PRO A 282 -9.61 -34.11 12.21
N ALA A 283 -10.46 -33.48 11.39
CA ALA A 283 -10.56 -33.74 9.96
C ALA A 283 -9.28 -33.28 9.24
N GLY A 284 -8.71 -34.19 8.44
CA GLY A 284 -7.48 -33.95 7.67
C GLY A 284 -7.60 -32.90 6.57
N PRO A 285 -6.47 -32.48 5.97
CA PRO A 285 -6.41 -31.36 5.04
C PRO A 285 -7.07 -31.69 3.68
N LYS A 286 -7.99 -30.81 3.26
CA LYS A 286 -8.54 -30.79 1.90
C LYS A 286 -7.51 -30.20 0.93
N VAL A 287 -7.03 -31.05 0.02
CA VAL A 287 -6.22 -30.68 -1.14
C VAL A 287 -7.13 -30.02 -2.18
N TRP A 288 -6.91 -28.74 -2.47
CA TRP A 288 -7.56 -28.07 -3.59
C TRP A 288 -6.66 -28.18 -4.83
N ASN A 289 -7.11 -28.97 -5.81
CA ASN A 289 -6.51 -28.99 -7.14
C ASN A 289 -7.07 -27.82 -7.95
N LEU A 290 -6.20 -26.89 -8.35
CA LEU A 290 -6.48 -25.88 -9.38
C LEU A 290 -6.29 -26.53 -10.76
N ARG A 291 -7.33 -26.47 -11.60
CA ARG A 291 -7.26 -26.60 -13.05
C ARG A 291 -7.47 -25.24 -13.67
#